data_AF-A0A964TWK7-F1
#
_entry.id   AF-A0A964TWK7-F1
#
_cell.length_a   1.000
_cell.length_b   1.000
_cell.length_c   1.000
_cell.angle_alpha   90.00
_cell.angle_beta   90.00
_cell.angle_gamma   90.00
#
_symmetry.space_group_name_H-M   'P 1'
#
loop_
_entity.id
_entity.type
_entity.pdbx_description
1 polymer ?
#
loop_
_entity_poly.entity_id
_entity_poly.type
_entity_poly.pdbx_seq_one_letter_code
_entity_poly.pdbx_strand_id
1 'polypeptide(L)'
;MLAWPLDVRDRFLAGRARKLPRVQRPDVDTAAVDRALRRARPLIARSGPARQWLERTAERLALASRMLQAIGTPDFHAASRELYGSPGEALPDSESTPLQLAQRLRRIIDGLNHLDLGTPANAGATDQDVARRMRAAVQRFFGDEAPAVEIVEQLSANATAGADLIRIRAGARFTDRDVEQLVHHEAGIHVTTALNGRAQDALPILAASHPGATRTQEGLAVFAEFITGCMDLDRLSRLADRVLAIQMAIDGADFIEVYRYFLERGADLA
;
A
#
# COMPACT_ATOMS: atom_id res chain seq x y z
N MET A 1 -6.80 11.15 5.49
CA MET A 1 -5.71 10.17 5.37
C MET A 1 -4.65 10.51 6.40
N LEU A 2 -4.05 9.53 7.08
CA LEU A 2 -2.90 9.76 7.96
C LEU A 2 -1.68 10.04 7.08
N ALA A 3 -1.47 11.30 6.73
CA ALA A 3 -0.36 11.73 5.90
C ALA A 3 0.38 12.87 6.60
N TRP A 4 1.71 12.81 6.59
CA TRP A 4 2.52 13.95 6.98
C TRP A 4 2.58 14.93 5.81
N PRO A 5 2.42 16.24 6.04
CA PRO A 5 2.62 17.20 4.98
C PRO A 5 4.08 17.21 4.52
N LEU A 6 4.30 17.55 3.24
CA LEU A 6 5.61 17.44 2.58
C LEU A 6 6.69 18.30 3.28
N ASP A 7 6.31 19.38 3.94
CA ASP A 7 7.21 20.23 4.71
C ASP A 7 7.90 19.50 5.87
N VAL A 8 7.29 18.43 6.40
CA VAL A 8 7.89 17.57 7.43
C VAL A 8 9.10 16.85 6.85
N ARG A 9 8.96 16.28 5.65
CA ARG A 9 10.06 15.63 4.91
C ARG A 9 11.16 16.65 4.63
N ASP A 10 10.81 17.80 4.09
CA ASP A 10 11.78 18.81 3.66
C ASP A 10 12.61 19.32 4.85
N ARG A 11 11.97 19.57 6.00
CA ARG A 11 12.68 19.93 7.24
C ARG A 11 13.55 18.81 7.78
N PHE A 12 13.08 17.57 7.73
CA PHE A 12 13.85 16.40 8.16
C PHE A 12 15.13 16.23 7.33
N LEU A 13 15.02 16.35 6.00
CA LEU A 13 16.15 16.26 5.07
C LEU A 13 17.10 17.46 5.20
N ALA A 14 16.59 18.69 5.32
CA ALA A 14 17.40 19.88 5.59
C ALA A 14 18.17 19.76 6.91
N GLY A 15 17.57 19.10 7.91
CA GLY A 15 18.20 18.73 9.18
C GLY A 15 19.19 17.55 9.10
N ARG A 16 19.52 17.07 7.89
CA ARG A 16 20.40 15.93 7.61
C ARG A 16 19.97 14.64 8.33
N ALA A 17 18.67 14.45 8.53
CA ALA A 17 18.10 13.27 9.20
C ALA A 17 18.68 12.98 10.60
N ARG A 18 19.09 14.04 11.33
CA ARG A 18 19.73 13.89 12.66
C ARG A 18 18.76 13.94 13.84
N LYS A 19 17.54 14.42 13.63
CA LYS A 19 16.52 14.60 14.68
C LYS A 19 15.20 14.01 14.20
N LEU A 20 14.45 13.42 15.13
CA LEU A 20 13.15 12.86 14.81
C LEU A 20 12.23 13.95 14.24
N PRO A 21 11.46 13.64 13.18
CA PRO A 21 10.45 14.56 12.66
C PRO A 21 9.48 14.96 13.76
N ARG A 22 9.23 16.27 13.88
CA ARG A 22 8.20 16.79 14.80
C ARG A 22 6.92 16.97 14.01
N VAL A 23 5.95 16.09 14.26
CA VAL A 23 4.65 16.10 13.59
C VAL A 23 3.54 16.32 14.60
N GLN A 24 2.58 17.16 14.23
CA GLN A 24 1.34 17.25 14.97
C GLN A 24 0.52 15.99 14.70
N ARG A 25 0.00 15.38 15.76
CA ARG A 25 -0.88 14.23 15.60
C ARG A 25 -2.18 14.69 14.93
N PRO A 26 -2.64 14.01 13.88
CA PRO A 26 -3.91 14.35 13.27
C PRO A 26 -5.04 14.08 14.27
N ASP A 27 -5.96 15.03 14.37
CA ASP A 27 -7.22 14.82 15.06
C ASP A 27 -8.17 14.09 14.10
N VAL A 28 -8.62 12.90 14.49
CA VAL A 28 -9.43 12.03 13.63
C VAL A 28 -10.75 11.74 14.33
N ASP A 29 -11.81 12.44 13.90
CA ASP A 29 -13.17 12.16 14.37
C ASP A 29 -13.75 10.94 13.64
N THR A 30 -13.95 9.85 14.38
CA THR A 30 -14.60 8.63 13.89
C THR A 30 -16.01 8.44 14.44
N ALA A 31 -16.58 9.41 15.17
CA ALA A 31 -17.87 9.28 15.83
C ALA A 31 -19.03 9.02 14.86
N ALA A 32 -18.95 9.57 13.64
CA ALA A 32 -19.92 9.28 12.58
C ALA A 32 -19.90 7.81 12.16
N VAL A 33 -18.72 7.22 12.02
CA VAL A 33 -18.52 5.79 11.70
C VAL A 33 -19.08 4.93 12.83
N ASP A 34 -18.76 5.26 14.09
CA ASP A 34 -19.24 4.51 15.24
C ASP A 34 -20.77 4.55 15.37
N ARG A 35 -21.40 5.70 15.09
CA ARG A 35 -22.86 5.83 15.04
C ARG A 35 -23.46 4.99 13.92
N ALA A 36 -22.85 5.00 12.73
CA ALA A 36 -23.31 4.18 11.61
C ALA A 36 -23.21 2.68 11.91
N LEU A 37 -22.09 2.22 12.49
CA LEU A 37 -21.90 0.83 12.89
C LEU A 37 -22.91 0.38 13.94
N ARG A 38 -23.22 1.22 14.94
CA ARG A 38 -24.26 0.92 15.94
C ARG A 38 -25.65 0.75 15.32
N ARG A 39 -25.96 1.50 14.26
CA ARG A 39 -27.22 1.38 13.51
C ARG A 39 -27.23 0.17 12.57
N ALA A 40 -26.10 -0.14 11.94
CA ALA A 40 -26.00 -1.20 10.94
C ALA A 40 -25.94 -2.60 11.55
N ARG A 41 -25.24 -2.80 12.68
CA ARG A 41 -25.07 -4.13 13.29
C ARG A 41 -26.37 -4.87 13.57
N PRO A 42 -27.43 -4.25 14.13
CA PRO A 42 -28.71 -4.93 14.34
C PRO A 42 -29.45 -5.32 13.05
N LEU A 43 -29.10 -4.72 11.90
CA LEU A 43 -29.71 -5.02 10.61
C LEU A 43 -29.09 -6.25 9.93
N ILE A 44 -27.95 -6.74 10.44
CA ILE A 44 -27.32 -7.97 9.92
C ILE A 44 -28.27 -9.14 10.21
N ALA A 45 -28.66 -9.85 9.14
CA ALA A 45 -29.56 -10.99 9.25
C ALA A 45 -29.02 -12.05 10.22
N ARG A 46 -29.91 -12.66 11.01
CA ARG A 46 -29.55 -13.68 12.02
C ARG A 46 -29.03 -14.98 11.41
N SER A 47 -29.31 -15.23 10.13
CA SER A 47 -28.85 -16.38 9.36
C SER A 47 -28.61 -15.99 7.90
N GLY A 48 -27.91 -16.85 7.17
CA GLY A 48 -27.63 -16.67 5.73
C GLY A 48 -26.14 -16.66 5.41
N PRO A 49 -25.78 -16.86 4.14
CA PRO A 49 -24.40 -17.04 3.70
C PRO A 49 -23.53 -15.79 3.90
N ALA A 50 -24.12 -14.59 3.84
CA ALA A 50 -23.40 -13.33 3.96
C ALA A 50 -23.18 -12.88 5.43
N ARG A 51 -23.86 -13.50 6.41
CA ARG A 51 -23.86 -13.04 7.81
C ARG A 51 -22.45 -12.91 8.37
N GLN A 52 -21.66 -14.00 8.29
CA GLN A 52 -20.32 -14.00 8.86
C GLN A 52 -19.40 -12.96 8.19
N TRP A 53 -19.59 -12.74 6.87
CA TRP A 53 -18.83 -11.71 6.15
C TRP A 53 -19.21 -10.30 6.60
N LEU A 54 -20.50 -10.01 6.80
CA LEU A 54 -20.98 -8.72 7.32
C LEU A 54 -20.52 -8.46 8.76
N GLU A 55 -20.60 -9.47 9.63
CA GLU A 55 -20.13 -9.38 11.03
C GLU A 55 -18.63 -9.06 11.07
N ARG A 56 -17.80 -9.84 10.35
CA ARG A 56 -16.35 -9.57 10.24
C ARG A 56 -16.05 -8.18 9.68
N THR A 57 -16.83 -7.71 8.71
CA THR A 57 -16.65 -6.36 8.14
C THR A 57 -16.96 -5.28 9.18
N ALA A 58 -18.06 -5.42 9.91
CA ALA A 58 -18.44 -4.50 10.98
C ALA A 58 -17.45 -4.51 12.17
N GLU A 59 -16.82 -5.64 12.46
CA GLU A 59 -15.73 -5.75 13.44
C GLU A 59 -14.48 -5.04 12.96
N ARG A 60 -14.03 -5.28 11.72
CA ARG A 60 -12.84 -4.63 11.14
C ARG A 60 -13.00 -3.11 11.05
N LEU A 61 -14.18 -2.62 10.69
CA LEU A 61 -14.46 -1.17 10.67
C LEU A 61 -14.43 -0.56 12.08
N ALA A 62 -14.99 -1.26 13.09
CA ALA A 62 -14.92 -0.81 14.47
C ALA A 62 -13.47 -0.81 15.00
N LEU A 63 -12.69 -1.83 14.65
CA LEU A 63 -11.27 -1.93 14.99
C LEU A 63 -10.46 -0.80 14.35
N ALA A 64 -10.72 -0.48 13.08
CA ALA A 64 -10.09 0.66 12.42
C ALA A 64 -10.43 2.00 13.09
N SER A 65 -11.69 2.19 13.51
CA SER A 65 -12.11 3.37 14.30
C SER A 65 -11.33 3.49 15.61
N ARG A 66 -11.26 2.39 16.39
CA ARG A 66 -10.46 2.34 17.64
C ARG A 66 -8.99 2.63 17.40
N MET A 67 -8.41 2.06 16.34
CA MET A 67 -7.02 2.30 15.95
C MET A 67 -6.78 3.80 15.72
N LEU A 68 -7.64 4.47 14.95
CA LEU A 68 -7.52 5.91 14.67
C LEU A 68 -7.72 6.78 15.92
N GLN A 69 -8.62 6.41 16.82
CA GLN A 69 -8.79 7.11 18.11
C GLN A 69 -7.58 6.97 19.04
N ALA A 70 -6.78 5.91 18.88
CA ALA A 70 -5.63 5.58 19.71
C ALA A 70 -4.29 6.18 19.22
N ILE A 71 -4.30 7.08 18.23
CA ILE A 71 -3.07 7.58 17.59
C ILE A 71 -2.06 8.12 18.62
N GLY A 72 -0.87 7.51 18.57
CA GLY A 72 0.26 7.86 19.43
C GLY A 72 0.14 7.36 20.88
N THR A 73 -0.69 6.35 21.12
CA THR A 73 -0.64 5.47 22.29
C THR A 73 -0.24 4.05 21.86
N PRO A 74 0.18 3.16 22.79
CA PRO A 74 0.45 1.76 22.48
C PRO A 74 -0.75 1.00 21.89
N ASP A 75 -1.98 1.43 22.20
CA ASP A 75 -3.21 0.79 21.71
C ASP A 75 -3.38 0.92 20.19
N PHE A 76 -2.80 1.97 19.58
CA PHE A 76 -2.75 2.08 18.11
C PHE A 76 -2.06 0.86 17.50
N HIS A 77 -0.91 0.47 18.05
CA HIS A 77 -0.14 -0.65 17.53
C HIS A 77 -0.86 -1.98 17.79
N ALA A 78 -1.44 -2.17 18.98
CA ALA A 78 -2.23 -3.36 19.28
C ALA A 78 -3.40 -3.53 18.30
N ALA A 79 -4.17 -2.46 18.04
CA ALA A 79 -5.27 -2.48 17.08
C ALA A 79 -4.80 -2.68 15.63
N SER A 80 -3.67 -2.06 15.26
CA SER A 80 -3.05 -2.24 13.93
C SER A 80 -2.63 -3.69 13.69
N ARG A 81 -2.05 -4.35 14.70
CA ARG A 81 -1.68 -5.77 14.61
C ARG A 81 -2.89 -6.67 14.46
N GLU A 82 -3.97 -6.43 15.22
CA GLU A 82 -5.21 -7.19 15.08
C GLU A 82 -5.83 -7.01 13.67
N LEU A 83 -5.72 -5.81 13.08
CA LEU A 83 -6.34 -5.50 11.78
C LEU A 83 -5.53 -6.01 10.59
N TYR A 84 -4.21 -5.81 10.61
CA TYR A 84 -3.31 -6.05 9.49
C TYR A 84 -2.40 -7.26 9.67
N GLY A 85 -2.24 -7.75 10.90
CA GLY A 85 -1.29 -8.79 11.28
C GLY A 85 0.08 -8.24 11.67
N SER A 86 1.00 -9.15 11.98
CA SER A 86 2.41 -8.87 12.29
C SER A 86 3.36 -9.69 11.42
N PRO A 87 4.57 -9.19 11.06
CA PRO A 87 5.57 -9.97 10.35
C PRO A 87 5.96 -11.30 11.02
N GLY A 88 5.84 -11.38 12.34
CA GLY A 88 6.15 -12.59 13.12
C GLY A 88 4.99 -13.59 13.24
N GLU A 89 3.81 -13.30 12.71
CA GLU A 89 2.66 -14.21 12.75
C GLU A 89 2.72 -15.22 11.59
N ALA A 90 2.33 -16.46 11.86
CA ALA A 90 2.30 -17.50 10.83
C ALA A 90 1.26 -17.20 9.74
N LEU A 91 1.58 -17.59 8.51
CA LEU A 91 0.61 -17.52 7.42
C LEU A 91 -0.49 -18.57 7.61
N PRO A 92 -1.73 -18.33 7.13
CA PRO A 92 -2.87 -19.25 7.35
C PRO A 92 -2.61 -20.71 6.96
N ASP A 93 -1.78 -20.94 5.93
CA ASP A 93 -1.50 -22.26 5.36
C ASP A 93 0.01 -22.61 5.39
N SER A 94 0.80 -21.99 6.27
CA SER A 94 2.23 -22.26 6.37
C SER A 94 2.77 -22.04 7.78
N GLU A 95 3.74 -22.87 8.17
CA GLU A 95 4.54 -22.65 9.38
C GLU A 95 5.49 -21.46 9.24
N SER A 96 5.66 -20.93 8.02
CA SER A 96 6.51 -19.76 7.77
C SER A 96 5.79 -18.45 8.10
N THR A 97 6.55 -17.48 8.62
CA THR A 97 6.10 -16.11 8.85
C THR A 97 6.54 -15.18 7.70
N PRO A 98 5.86 -14.05 7.45
CA PRO A 98 6.33 -13.04 6.51
C PRO A 98 7.78 -12.62 6.78
N LEU A 99 8.18 -12.49 8.05
CA LEU A 99 9.54 -12.16 8.46
C LEU A 99 10.55 -13.21 7.99
N GLN A 100 10.27 -14.50 8.19
CA GLN A 100 11.15 -15.58 7.76
C GLN A 100 11.29 -15.62 6.23
N LEU A 101 10.19 -15.38 5.50
CA LEU A 101 10.22 -15.30 4.05
C LEU A 101 11.04 -14.11 3.55
N ALA A 102 10.88 -12.93 4.16
CA ALA A 102 11.67 -11.74 3.84
C ALA A 102 13.16 -11.94 4.11
N GLN A 103 13.52 -12.54 5.25
CA GLN A 103 14.92 -12.88 5.57
C GLN A 103 15.50 -13.89 4.58
N ARG A 104 14.72 -14.90 4.18
CA ARG A 104 15.17 -15.89 3.19
C ARG A 104 15.39 -15.25 1.83
N LEU A 105 14.43 -14.45 1.36
CA LEU A 105 14.54 -13.72 0.10
C LEU A 105 15.78 -12.81 0.12
N ARG A 106 16.01 -12.09 1.21
CA ARG A 106 17.18 -11.23 1.37
C ARG A 106 18.49 -12.01 1.28
N ARG A 107 18.60 -13.15 1.96
CA ARG A 107 19.80 -14.02 1.86
C ARG A 107 20.06 -14.49 0.42
N ILE A 108 19.00 -14.82 -0.33
CA ILE A 108 19.12 -15.24 -1.73
C ILE A 108 19.64 -14.06 -2.56
N ILE A 109 19.03 -12.89 -2.44
CA ILE A 109 19.40 -11.69 -3.22
C ILE A 109 20.82 -11.25 -2.89
N ASP A 110 21.18 -11.17 -1.60
CA ASP A 110 22.54 -10.81 -1.19
C ASP A 110 23.57 -11.81 -1.71
N GLY A 111 23.18 -13.08 -1.80
CA GLY A 111 23.97 -14.13 -2.42
C GLY A 111 24.17 -13.94 -3.93
N LEU A 112 23.33 -13.18 -4.63
CA LEU A 112 23.44 -12.90 -6.07
C LEU A 112 24.24 -11.63 -6.39
N ASN A 113 24.63 -10.83 -5.38
CA ASN A 113 25.33 -9.55 -5.58
C ASN A 113 26.67 -9.65 -6.32
N HIS A 114 27.24 -10.85 -6.45
CA HIS A 114 28.48 -11.09 -7.18
C HIS A 114 28.27 -11.34 -8.69
N LEU A 115 27.02 -11.47 -9.13
CA LEU A 115 26.66 -11.65 -10.53
C LEU A 115 26.45 -10.28 -11.18
N ASP A 116 27.05 -10.06 -12.35
CA ASP A 116 26.71 -8.92 -13.19
C ASP A 116 25.32 -9.17 -13.81
N LEU A 117 24.31 -8.51 -13.24
CA LEU A 117 22.93 -8.59 -13.70
C LEU A 117 22.64 -7.59 -14.83
N GLY A 118 23.67 -6.91 -15.34
CA GLY A 118 23.60 -5.88 -16.37
C GLY A 118 23.40 -4.47 -15.79
N THR A 119 23.41 -3.49 -16.69
CA THR A 119 23.21 -2.08 -16.33
C THR A 119 21.76 -1.83 -15.89
N PRO A 120 21.54 -1.07 -14.80
CA PRO A 120 20.20 -0.65 -14.41
C PRO A 120 19.46 0.00 -15.58
N ALA A 121 18.17 -0.32 -15.71
CA ALA A 121 17.35 0.24 -16.77
C ALA A 121 17.33 1.78 -16.68
N ASN A 122 17.44 2.46 -17.82
CA ASN A 122 17.40 3.92 -17.88
C ASN A 122 16.00 4.42 -17.48
N ALA A 123 15.93 5.23 -16.41
CA ALA A 123 14.71 5.91 -15.97
C ALA A 123 14.38 7.12 -16.87
N GLY A 124 14.26 6.87 -18.18
CA GLY A 124 14.08 7.91 -19.19
C GLY A 124 12.63 8.34 -19.40
N ALA A 125 11.65 7.56 -18.95
CA ALA A 125 10.24 7.88 -19.15
C ALA A 125 9.82 9.02 -18.21
N THR A 126 9.22 10.06 -18.79
CA THR A 126 8.69 11.21 -18.05
C THR A 126 7.31 10.88 -17.48
N ASP A 127 6.86 11.68 -16.50
CA ASP A 127 5.47 11.69 -16.03
C ASP A 127 4.45 11.79 -17.17
N GLN A 128 4.73 12.58 -18.21
CA GLN A 128 3.91 12.68 -19.42
C GLN A 128 3.88 11.38 -20.24
N ASP A 129 5.02 10.70 -20.36
CA ASP A 129 5.11 9.41 -21.03
C ASP A 129 4.30 8.34 -20.29
N VAL A 130 4.46 8.28 -18.97
CA VAL A 130 3.70 7.37 -18.11
C VAL A 130 2.21 7.67 -18.21
N ALA A 131 1.79 8.94 -18.11
CA ALA A 131 0.39 9.31 -18.23
C ALA A 131 -0.21 8.90 -19.57
N ARG A 132 0.52 9.11 -20.68
CA ARG A 132 0.09 8.70 -22.02
C ARG A 132 -0.07 7.18 -22.13
N ARG A 133 0.91 6.41 -21.67
CA ARG A 133 0.86 4.94 -21.70
C ARG A 133 -0.23 4.38 -20.79
N MET A 134 -0.37 4.96 -19.59
CA MET A 134 -1.43 4.60 -18.63
C MET A 134 -2.82 4.87 -19.24
N ARG A 135 -3.05 6.04 -19.85
CA ARG A 135 -4.31 6.36 -20.56
C ARG A 135 -4.63 5.32 -21.63
N ALA A 136 -3.66 4.97 -22.47
CA ALA A 136 -3.84 3.95 -23.49
C ALA A 136 -4.18 2.58 -22.89
N ALA A 137 -3.50 2.19 -21.80
CA ALA A 137 -3.74 0.93 -21.11
C ALA A 137 -5.13 0.87 -20.46
N VAL A 138 -5.54 1.89 -19.71
CA VAL A 138 -6.86 1.93 -19.08
C VAL A 138 -7.98 2.01 -20.10
N GLN A 139 -7.80 2.75 -21.19
CA GLN A 139 -8.77 2.78 -22.30
C GLN A 139 -8.93 1.39 -22.93
N ARG A 140 -7.81 0.68 -23.11
CA ARG A 140 -7.84 -0.70 -23.64
C ARG A 140 -8.52 -1.67 -22.68
N PHE A 141 -8.32 -1.52 -21.38
CA PHE A 141 -8.87 -2.44 -20.37
C PHE A 141 -10.35 -2.18 -20.07
N PHE A 142 -10.77 -0.93 -20.02
CA PHE A 142 -12.06 -0.54 -19.43
C PHE A 142 -12.98 0.22 -20.40
N GLY A 143 -12.49 0.60 -21.60
CA GLY A 143 -13.29 1.30 -22.58
C GLY A 143 -13.90 2.59 -22.02
N ASP A 144 -15.23 2.68 -22.04
CA ASP A 144 -15.96 3.86 -21.57
C ASP A 144 -15.92 4.03 -20.04
N GLU A 145 -15.58 2.98 -19.30
CA GLU A 145 -15.41 3.02 -17.83
C GLU A 145 -13.97 3.34 -17.41
N ALA A 146 -13.10 3.72 -18.35
CA ALA A 146 -11.71 4.01 -18.04
C ALA A 146 -11.56 5.21 -17.09
N PRO A 147 -10.80 5.09 -16.00
CA PRO A 147 -10.52 6.21 -15.12
C PRO A 147 -9.75 7.31 -15.86
N ALA A 148 -9.97 8.55 -15.44
CA ALA A 148 -9.14 9.66 -15.85
C ALA A 148 -7.69 9.46 -15.35
N VAL A 149 -6.73 10.03 -16.07
CA VAL A 149 -5.32 10.02 -15.67
C VAL A 149 -4.81 11.46 -15.61
N GLU A 150 -4.43 11.89 -14.43
CA GLU A 150 -3.98 13.25 -14.13
C GLU A 150 -2.54 13.26 -13.60
N ILE A 151 -1.81 14.32 -13.94
CA ILE A 151 -0.50 14.60 -13.36
C ILE A 151 -0.70 15.65 -12.27
N VAL A 152 -0.18 15.39 -11.08
CA VAL A 152 -0.36 16.25 -9.90
C VAL A 152 1.00 16.64 -9.31
N GLU A 153 1.11 17.88 -8.83
CA GLU A 153 2.36 18.38 -8.26
C GLU A 153 2.73 17.70 -6.95
N GLN A 154 1.73 17.43 -6.10
CA GLN A 154 1.94 16.89 -4.76
C GLN A 154 1.33 15.50 -4.62
N LEU A 155 2.19 14.50 -4.56
CA LEU A 155 1.85 13.12 -4.25
C LEU A 155 2.98 12.49 -3.45
N SER A 156 2.65 11.74 -2.39
CA SER A 156 3.66 11.05 -1.56
C SER A 156 4.25 9.81 -2.24
N ALA A 157 3.52 9.24 -3.20
CA ALA A 157 3.96 8.15 -4.06
C ALA A 157 4.20 8.68 -5.48
N ASN A 158 4.83 7.86 -6.33
CA ASN A 158 4.99 8.19 -7.75
C ASN A 158 3.67 8.11 -8.53
N ALA A 159 2.75 7.26 -8.10
CA ALA A 159 1.39 7.17 -8.64
C ALA A 159 0.42 6.62 -7.58
N THR A 160 -0.88 6.81 -7.81
CA THR A 160 -1.96 6.15 -7.05
C THR A 160 -3.19 5.98 -7.95
N ALA A 161 -3.91 4.88 -7.83
CA ALA A 161 -5.16 4.66 -8.57
C ALA A 161 -6.39 4.46 -7.68
N GLY A 162 -7.52 4.94 -8.21
CA GLY A 162 -8.86 4.57 -7.80
C GLY A 162 -9.76 4.40 -9.02
N ALA A 163 -11.01 4.00 -8.80
CA ALA A 163 -11.94 3.68 -9.89
C ALA A 163 -12.18 4.82 -10.90
N ASP A 164 -12.13 6.09 -10.47
CA ASP A 164 -12.38 7.23 -11.37
C ASP A 164 -11.09 7.91 -11.85
N LEU A 165 -9.99 7.74 -11.13
CA LEU A 165 -8.83 8.61 -11.29
C LEU A 165 -7.53 7.93 -10.87
N ILE A 166 -6.58 7.97 -11.78
CA ILE A 166 -5.17 7.66 -11.55
C ILE A 166 -4.39 8.97 -11.52
N ARG A 167 -3.62 9.18 -10.44
CA ARG A 167 -2.73 10.34 -10.30
C ARG A 167 -1.28 9.91 -10.45
N ILE A 168 -0.51 10.69 -11.22
CA ILE A 168 0.93 10.52 -11.41
C ILE A 168 1.63 11.75 -10.86
N ARG A 169 2.71 11.57 -10.09
CA ARG A 169 3.49 12.67 -9.52
C ARG A 169 4.26 13.41 -10.63
N ALA A 170 4.08 14.73 -10.69
CA ALA A 170 4.83 15.59 -11.60
C ALA A 170 6.34 15.49 -11.32
N GLY A 171 7.14 15.45 -12.38
CA GLY A 171 8.60 15.39 -12.29
C GLY A 171 9.17 14.00 -11.97
N ALA A 172 8.34 13.00 -11.65
CA ALA A 172 8.81 11.64 -11.45
C ALA A 172 9.43 11.06 -12.74
N ARG A 173 10.37 10.13 -12.57
CA ARG A 173 11.07 9.41 -13.65
C ARG A 173 10.85 7.92 -13.47
N PHE A 174 10.66 7.23 -14.59
CA PHE A 174 10.30 5.83 -14.61
C PHE A 174 11.13 5.10 -15.67
N THR A 175 11.47 3.86 -15.37
CA THR A 175 11.92 2.91 -16.39
C THR A 175 10.71 2.39 -17.17
N ASP A 176 10.92 1.83 -18.37
CA ASP A 176 9.81 1.19 -19.11
C ASP A 176 9.14 0.06 -18.30
N ARG A 177 9.94 -0.68 -17.51
CA ARG A 177 9.44 -1.71 -16.60
C ARG A 177 8.57 -1.12 -15.49
N ASP A 178 8.96 0.02 -14.90
CA ASP A 178 8.14 0.68 -13.88
C ASP A 178 6.76 1.07 -14.43
N VAL A 179 6.69 1.47 -15.70
CA VAL A 179 5.41 1.80 -16.34
C VAL A 179 4.53 0.56 -16.47
N GLU A 180 5.06 -0.56 -16.98
CA GLU A 180 4.30 -1.80 -17.08
C GLU A 180 3.89 -2.34 -15.71
N GLN A 181 4.78 -2.25 -14.72
CA GLN A 181 4.50 -2.59 -13.33
C GLN A 181 3.31 -1.75 -12.80
N LEU A 182 3.33 -0.43 -13.01
CA LEU A 182 2.22 0.46 -12.61
C LEU A 182 0.93 0.10 -13.33
N VAL A 183 0.97 -0.21 -14.64
CA VAL A 183 -0.22 -0.61 -15.39
C VAL A 183 -0.85 -1.87 -14.79
N HIS A 184 -0.04 -2.91 -14.52
CA HIS A 184 -0.57 -4.15 -13.96
C HIS A 184 -1.02 -4.03 -12.50
N HIS A 185 -0.29 -3.27 -11.68
CA HIS A 185 -0.60 -3.07 -10.27
C HIS A 185 -1.83 -2.17 -10.10
N GLU A 186 -1.75 -0.94 -10.63
CA GLU A 186 -2.74 0.10 -10.38
C GLU A 186 -3.99 -0.12 -11.26
N ALA A 187 -3.83 -0.22 -12.57
CA ALA A 187 -4.98 -0.44 -13.46
C ALA A 187 -5.47 -1.89 -13.37
N GLY A 188 -4.57 -2.86 -13.54
CA GLY A 188 -4.93 -4.28 -13.61
C GLY A 188 -5.64 -4.81 -12.36
N ILE A 189 -5.28 -4.32 -11.16
CA ILE A 189 -5.87 -4.79 -9.90
C ILE A 189 -6.71 -3.71 -9.22
N HIS A 190 -6.15 -2.54 -8.88
CA HIS A 190 -6.90 -1.56 -8.08
C HIS A 190 -8.10 -0.98 -8.82
N VAL A 191 -7.94 -0.57 -10.09
CA VAL A 191 -9.07 -0.09 -10.90
C VAL A 191 -10.06 -1.22 -11.18
N THR A 192 -9.59 -2.39 -11.64
CA THR A 192 -10.46 -3.54 -11.93
C THR A 192 -11.32 -3.93 -10.72
N THR A 193 -10.71 -4.07 -9.54
CA THR A 193 -11.45 -4.48 -8.33
C THR A 193 -12.45 -3.40 -7.88
N ALA A 194 -12.10 -2.12 -8.06
CA ALA A 194 -12.99 -1.01 -7.72
C ALA A 194 -14.18 -0.89 -8.69
N LEU A 195 -13.97 -1.02 -10.01
CA LEU A 195 -15.05 -1.09 -11.00
C LEU A 195 -15.94 -2.32 -10.77
N ASN A 196 -15.34 -3.49 -10.54
CA ASN A 196 -16.09 -4.71 -10.23
C ASN A 196 -16.94 -4.56 -8.98
N GLY A 197 -16.44 -3.89 -7.94
CA GLY A 197 -17.19 -3.57 -6.73
C GLY A 197 -18.37 -2.62 -6.99
N ARG A 198 -18.19 -1.63 -7.87
CA ARG A 198 -19.26 -0.69 -8.28
C ARG A 198 -20.37 -1.35 -9.08
N ALA A 199 -20.04 -2.35 -9.89
CA ALA A 199 -21.03 -3.12 -10.63
C ALA A 199 -21.94 -4.00 -9.73
N GLN A 200 -21.71 -4.05 -8.40
CA GLN A 200 -22.49 -4.86 -7.47
C GLN A 200 -23.71 -4.10 -6.92
N ASP A 201 -24.80 -4.05 -7.69
CA ASP A 201 -26.04 -3.35 -7.28
C ASP A 201 -26.68 -3.91 -6.01
N ALA A 202 -26.63 -5.24 -5.82
CA ALA A 202 -27.23 -5.91 -4.67
C ALA A 202 -26.40 -5.74 -3.38
N LEU A 203 -25.09 -5.47 -3.51
CA LEU A 203 -24.16 -5.31 -2.40
C LEU A 203 -23.21 -4.12 -2.66
N PRO A 204 -23.71 -2.87 -2.64
CA PRO A 204 -22.90 -1.69 -2.99
C PRO A 204 -21.69 -1.48 -2.05
N ILE A 205 -21.74 -2.05 -0.85
CA ILE A 205 -20.62 -2.06 0.10
C ILE A 205 -19.36 -2.74 -0.47
N LEU A 206 -19.48 -3.60 -1.50
CA LEU A 206 -18.34 -4.21 -2.18
C LEU A 206 -17.51 -3.20 -3.00
N ALA A 207 -18.07 -2.04 -3.33
CA ALA A 207 -17.32 -0.93 -3.92
C ALA A 207 -16.46 -0.17 -2.89
N ALA A 208 -16.70 -0.36 -1.59
CA ALA A 208 -16.02 0.39 -0.55
C ALA A 208 -14.65 -0.21 -0.25
N SER A 209 -13.60 0.60 -0.32
CA SER A 209 -12.30 0.24 0.24
C SER A 209 -12.41 0.14 1.76
N HIS A 210 -12.04 -1.01 2.32
CA HIS A 210 -11.98 -1.21 3.76
C HIS A 210 -10.79 -2.10 4.14
N PRO A 211 -10.30 -2.01 5.39
CA PRO A 211 -9.12 -2.78 5.83
C PRO A 211 -9.25 -4.32 5.71
N GLY A 212 -10.47 -4.82 5.50
CA GLY A 212 -10.73 -6.23 5.25
C GLY A 212 -10.26 -6.72 3.88
N ALA A 213 -10.24 -5.84 2.88
CA ALA A 213 -9.88 -6.17 1.51
C ALA A 213 -8.41 -5.87 1.19
N THR A 214 -7.77 -4.94 1.92
CA THR A 214 -6.43 -4.42 1.62
C THR A 214 -5.38 -5.52 1.46
N ARG A 215 -5.32 -6.50 2.36
CA ARG A 215 -4.34 -7.59 2.29
C ARG A 215 -4.45 -8.37 0.97
N THR A 216 -5.67 -8.69 0.55
CA THR A 216 -5.91 -9.43 -0.69
C THR A 216 -5.65 -8.57 -1.92
N GLN A 217 -6.05 -7.30 -1.90
CA GLN A 217 -5.80 -6.37 -3.02
C GLN A 217 -4.31 -6.15 -3.27
N GLU A 218 -3.54 -5.81 -2.23
CA GLU A 218 -2.09 -5.63 -2.35
C GLU A 218 -1.39 -6.94 -2.73
N GLY A 219 -1.84 -8.07 -2.17
CA GLY A 219 -1.30 -9.40 -2.53
C GLY A 219 -1.53 -9.75 -4.00
N LEU A 220 -2.73 -9.49 -4.53
CA LEU A 220 -3.05 -9.68 -5.94
C LEU A 220 -2.27 -8.71 -6.84
N ALA A 221 -2.05 -7.48 -6.40
CA ALA A 221 -1.26 -6.49 -7.13
C ALA A 221 0.21 -6.91 -7.24
N VAL A 222 0.83 -7.32 -6.15
CA VAL A 222 2.20 -7.89 -6.15
C VAL A 222 2.26 -9.18 -6.97
N PHE A 223 1.23 -10.04 -6.87
CA PHE A 223 1.16 -11.25 -7.69
C PHE A 223 1.06 -10.92 -9.19
N ALA A 224 0.28 -9.92 -9.58
CA ALA A 224 0.17 -9.44 -10.96
C ALA A 224 1.53 -8.94 -11.49
N GLU A 225 2.29 -8.18 -10.70
CA GLU A 225 3.66 -7.78 -11.06
C GLU A 225 4.56 -9.00 -11.34
N PHE A 226 4.44 -10.05 -10.53
CA PHE A 226 5.23 -11.27 -10.67
C PHE A 226 4.88 -12.06 -11.94
N ILE A 227 3.60 -12.40 -12.15
CA ILE A 227 3.19 -13.25 -13.28
C ILE A 227 3.33 -12.57 -14.65
N THR A 228 3.35 -11.24 -14.67
CA THR A 228 3.55 -10.45 -15.90
C THR A 228 5.02 -10.21 -16.21
N GLY A 229 5.94 -10.69 -15.36
CA GLY A 229 7.38 -10.50 -15.53
C GLY A 229 7.85 -9.05 -15.33
N CYS A 230 7.01 -8.20 -14.73
CA CYS A 230 7.32 -6.79 -14.47
C CYS A 230 8.01 -6.58 -13.11
N MET A 231 8.13 -7.64 -12.31
CA MET A 231 8.85 -7.63 -11.03
C MET A 231 10.33 -7.94 -11.21
N ASP A 232 11.20 -7.06 -10.72
CA ASP A 232 12.63 -7.29 -10.68
C ASP A 232 13.19 -7.50 -9.27
N LEU A 233 14.49 -7.77 -9.20
CA LEU A 233 15.20 -8.04 -7.95
C LEU A 233 15.18 -6.83 -7.00
N ASP A 234 15.22 -5.61 -7.53
CA ASP A 234 15.12 -4.40 -6.72
C ASP A 234 13.71 -4.27 -6.12
N ARG A 235 12.66 -4.55 -6.91
CA ARG A 235 11.27 -4.59 -6.41
C ARG A 235 11.08 -5.66 -5.34
N LEU A 236 11.61 -6.86 -5.55
CA LEU A 236 11.60 -7.95 -4.55
C LEU A 236 12.35 -7.55 -3.28
N SER A 237 13.52 -6.92 -3.40
CA SER A 237 14.30 -6.41 -2.28
C SER A 237 13.50 -5.38 -1.49
N ARG A 238 12.88 -4.41 -2.16
CA ARG A 238 12.03 -3.39 -1.50
C ARG A 238 10.86 -4.02 -0.72
N LEU A 239 10.26 -5.09 -1.23
CA LEU A 239 9.19 -5.80 -0.51
C LEU A 239 9.73 -6.51 0.75
N ALA A 240 10.87 -7.20 0.65
CA ALA A 240 11.51 -7.84 1.80
C ALA A 240 11.95 -6.80 2.85
N ASP A 241 12.61 -5.74 2.41
CA ASP A 241 13.13 -4.68 3.28
C ASP A 241 11.99 -3.95 4.01
N ARG A 242 10.80 -3.80 3.41
CA ARG A 242 9.61 -3.28 4.11
C ARG A 242 9.18 -4.18 5.26
N VAL A 243 9.17 -5.50 5.08
CA VAL A 243 8.81 -6.45 6.15
C VAL A 243 9.84 -6.38 7.29
N LEU A 244 11.13 -6.34 6.94
CA LEU A 244 12.22 -6.20 7.90
C LEU A 244 12.15 -4.86 8.67
N ALA A 245 11.87 -3.75 7.98
CA ALA A 245 11.71 -2.43 8.60
C ALA A 245 10.50 -2.36 9.54
N ILE A 246 9.38 -3.01 9.22
CA ILE A 246 8.24 -3.14 10.13
C ILE A 246 8.65 -3.90 11.39
N GLN A 247 9.39 -5.01 11.24
CA GLN A 247 9.89 -5.76 12.39
C GLN A 247 10.85 -4.92 13.24
N MET A 248 11.78 -4.17 12.63
CA MET A 248 12.65 -3.24 13.35
C MET A 248 11.85 -2.24 14.19
N ALA A 249 10.79 -1.65 13.63
CA ALA A 249 9.94 -0.71 14.35
C ALA A 249 9.19 -1.37 15.51
N ILE A 250 8.75 -2.64 15.35
CA ILE A 250 8.16 -3.45 16.43
C ILE A 250 9.18 -3.70 17.55
N ASP A 251 10.44 -3.94 17.19
CA ASP A 251 11.54 -4.20 18.12
C ASP A 251 12.06 -2.93 18.81
N GLY A 252 11.48 -1.77 18.50
CA GLY A 252 11.75 -0.48 19.16
C GLY A 252 12.63 0.47 18.36
N ALA A 253 12.97 0.16 17.11
CA ALA A 253 13.71 1.09 16.25
C ALA A 253 12.91 2.37 15.99
N ASP A 254 13.56 3.51 16.11
CA ASP A 254 12.95 4.80 15.81
C ASP A 254 12.92 5.09 14.29
N PHE A 255 12.27 6.20 13.92
CA PHE A 255 12.14 6.60 12.51
C PHE A 255 13.50 6.83 11.82
N ILE A 256 14.52 7.33 12.54
CA ILE A 256 15.85 7.58 11.98
C ILE A 256 16.56 6.26 11.71
N GLU A 257 16.45 5.29 12.60
CA GLU A 257 17.03 3.95 12.42
C GLU A 257 16.43 3.25 11.20
N VAL A 258 15.10 3.27 11.06
CA VAL A 258 14.41 2.74 9.87
C VAL A 258 14.80 3.52 8.60
N TYR A 259 14.91 4.85 8.68
CA TYR A 259 15.36 5.67 7.56
C TYR A 259 16.79 5.33 7.11
N ARG A 260 17.73 5.19 8.06
CA ARG A 260 19.11 4.79 7.76
C ARG A 260 19.20 3.40 7.16
N TYR A 261 18.39 2.47 7.66
CA TYR A 261 18.29 1.12 7.12
C TYR A 261 17.95 1.11 5.62
N PHE A 262 17.04 1.98 5.17
CA PHE A 262 16.71 2.13 3.75
C PHE A 262 17.79 2.86 2.94
N LEU A 263 18.43 3.89 3.53
CA LEU A 263 19.55 4.59 2.88
C LEU A 263 20.71 3.66 2.55
N GLU A 264 21.09 2.78 3.49
CA GLU A 264 22.17 1.81 3.31
C GLU A 264 21.89 0.80 2.19
N ARG A 265 20.62 0.65 1.79
CA ARG A 265 20.15 -0.30 0.79
C ARG A 265 19.83 0.33 -0.56
N GLY A 266 20.26 1.58 -0.79
CA GLY A 266 20.11 2.25 -2.08
C GLY A 266 18.67 2.60 -2.43
N ALA A 267 17.78 2.75 -1.42
CA ALA A 267 16.48 3.33 -1.68
C ALA A 267 16.68 4.77 -2.19
N ASP A 268 16.35 5.00 -3.46
CA ASP A 268 16.37 6.34 -4.05
C ASP A 268 15.21 7.14 -3.43
N LEU A 269 15.54 8.13 -2.60
CA LEU A 269 14.56 8.88 -1.80
C LEU A 269 14.11 10.19 -2.48
N ALA A 270 14.10 10.22 -3.82
CA ALA A 270 13.68 11.37 -4.63
C ALA A 270 12.17 11.40 -4.90
#